data_AF-A0A2I0KUP2-F1
#
_entry.id   AF-A0A2I0KUP2-F1
#
_cell.length_a   1.000
_cell.length_b   1.000
_cell.length_c   1.000
_cell.angle_alpha   90.00
_cell.angle_beta   90.00
_cell.angle_gamma   90.00
#
_symmetry.space_group_name_H-M   'P 1'
#
loop_
_entity.id
_entity.type
_entity.pdbx_description
1 polymer ?
#
loop_
_entity_poly.entity_id
_entity_poly.type
_entity_poly.pdbx_seq_one_letter_code
_entity_poly.pdbx_strand_id
1 'polypeptide(L)'
;MAGEVEEEKKLSHVGRAIPGIVALNPKPSKGFTSKAIDYIEELISMVKENKLAYAFDATKKARFGVLPRYAKNELQIRWYEMRFNMKTGLASQKKLSGSAVEFPRINDTYTGRKQRYVYGTVFDSIAKITGIVKFDLHAEPVEGKDKIEVGGNVKGIFKLGEGRFGSEAVFVPREDGIALEEDDGYLIFFVHDEKTG
;
A
#
# COMPACT_ATOMS: atom_id res chain seq x y z
N MET A 1 34.83 44.48 -50.18
CA MET A 1 33.60 45.04 -49.58
C MET A 1 32.42 44.31 -50.17
N ALA A 2 31.49 43.91 -49.30
CA ALA A 2 30.06 43.64 -49.53
C ALA A 2 29.68 42.65 -50.65
N GLY A 3 28.75 41.72 -50.44
CA GLY A 3 27.88 41.44 -49.31
C GLY A 3 27.08 40.19 -49.69
N GLU A 4 27.02 39.24 -48.77
CA GLU A 4 26.16 38.06 -48.91
C GLU A 4 24.70 38.49 -48.77
N VAL A 5 23.88 37.95 -49.66
CA VAL A 5 22.45 38.20 -49.79
C VAL A 5 21.71 37.39 -48.71
N GLU A 6 20.87 38.08 -47.94
CA GLU A 6 19.87 37.50 -47.04
C GLU A 6 18.89 36.61 -47.81
N GLU A 7 18.64 35.40 -47.31
CA GLU A 7 17.36 34.73 -47.51
C GLU A 7 16.89 34.12 -46.18
N GLU A 8 15.74 34.61 -45.72
CA GLU A 8 15.12 34.30 -44.44
C GLU A 8 14.04 33.20 -44.62
N LYS A 9 13.83 32.41 -43.55
CA LYS A 9 12.76 31.42 -43.24
C LYS A 9 13.02 29.97 -43.69
N LYS A 10 12.76 28.94 -42.88
CA LYS A 10 11.78 28.80 -41.78
C LYS A 10 12.21 27.61 -40.89
N LEU A 11 12.42 27.84 -39.58
CA LEU A 11 12.60 26.75 -38.61
C LEU A 11 11.25 26.06 -38.36
N SER A 12 11.08 24.83 -38.82
CA SER A 12 9.92 24.00 -38.46
C SER A 12 10.09 23.42 -37.05
N HIS A 13 9.72 24.20 -36.04
CA HIS A 13 9.45 23.68 -34.70
C HIS A 13 8.07 22.99 -34.69
N VAL A 14 8.05 21.67 -34.60
CA VAL A 14 6.82 20.93 -34.20
C VAL A 14 7.18 19.94 -33.10
N GLY A 15 7.56 20.47 -31.94
CA GLY A 15 7.38 19.80 -30.65
C GLY A 15 6.10 20.36 -30.03
N ARG A 16 5.02 19.60 -30.03
CA ARG A 16 3.74 20.01 -29.46
C ARG A 16 3.88 20.01 -27.94
N ALA A 17 4.27 21.16 -27.38
CA ALA A 17 4.29 21.40 -25.94
C ALA A 17 2.85 21.32 -25.40
N ILE A 18 2.63 20.51 -24.38
CA ILE A 18 1.43 20.61 -23.54
C ILE A 18 1.57 21.94 -22.77
N PRO A 19 0.60 22.86 -22.82
CA PRO A 19 0.71 24.13 -22.10
C PRO A 19 0.79 23.84 -20.60
N GLY A 20 1.92 24.18 -19.97
CA GLY A 20 2.06 24.16 -18.51
C GLY A 20 3.25 23.37 -17.94
N ILE A 21 4.01 22.63 -18.75
CA ILE A 21 5.21 21.93 -18.27
C ILE A 21 6.45 22.55 -18.92
N VAL A 22 7.18 23.34 -18.14
CA VAL A 22 8.50 23.86 -18.52
C VAL A 22 9.51 22.71 -18.42
N ALA A 23 10.14 22.36 -19.55
CA ALA A 23 11.24 21.40 -19.55
C ALA A 23 12.46 22.03 -18.87
N LEU A 24 12.83 21.54 -17.68
CA LEU A 24 14.07 21.94 -17.00
C LEU A 24 15.24 21.15 -17.57
N ASN A 25 16.27 21.87 -18.03
CA ASN A 25 17.52 21.31 -18.51
C ASN A 25 18.69 22.09 -17.87
N PRO A 26 19.73 21.44 -17.29
CA PRO A 26 20.01 20.01 -17.31
C PRO A 26 19.18 19.19 -16.30
N LYS A 27 18.90 17.92 -16.65
CA LYS A 27 18.21 16.96 -15.77
C LYS A 27 18.96 16.81 -14.43
N PRO A 28 18.26 16.90 -13.27
CA PRO A 28 18.89 16.69 -11.97
C PRO A 28 19.36 15.25 -11.84
N SER A 29 20.67 15.05 -11.78
CA SER A 29 21.28 13.73 -11.60
C SER A 29 21.61 13.51 -10.12
N LYS A 30 20.85 12.59 -9.51
CA LYS A 30 21.01 12.03 -8.15
C LYS A 30 20.46 12.89 -7.01
N GLY A 31 19.21 12.62 -6.66
CA GLY A 31 18.57 13.05 -5.41
C GLY A 31 17.20 12.40 -5.21
N PHE A 32 16.62 12.49 -4.01
CA PHE A 32 15.25 12.02 -3.73
C PHE A 32 14.22 12.63 -4.71
N THR A 33 14.48 13.87 -5.16
CA THR A 33 13.69 14.60 -6.16
C THR A 33 13.77 13.99 -7.57
N SER A 34 14.91 13.40 -7.97
CA SER A 34 15.01 12.76 -9.29
C SER A 34 14.24 11.44 -9.34
N LYS A 35 14.27 10.64 -8.27
CA LYS A 35 13.47 9.40 -8.16
C LYS A 35 11.96 9.68 -8.19
N ALA A 36 11.52 10.78 -7.59
CA ALA A 36 10.11 11.18 -7.63
C ALA A 36 9.67 11.57 -9.05
N ILE A 37 10.55 12.24 -9.81
CA ILE A 37 10.30 12.59 -11.22
C ILE A 37 10.25 11.32 -12.08
N ASP A 38 11.19 10.40 -11.90
CA ASP A 38 11.22 9.12 -12.63
C ASP A 38 9.93 8.31 -12.36
N TYR A 39 9.46 8.26 -11.12
CA TYR A 39 8.21 7.58 -10.74
C TYR A 39 6.97 8.22 -11.38
N ILE A 40 6.95 9.56 -11.50
CA ILE A 40 5.87 10.30 -12.15
C ILE A 40 5.90 10.04 -13.67
N GLU A 41 7.07 10.03 -14.30
CA GLU A 41 7.22 9.72 -15.73
C GLU A 41 6.80 8.28 -16.04
N GLU A 42 7.15 7.33 -15.17
CA GLU A 42 6.74 5.92 -15.26
C GLU A 42 5.21 5.78 -15.14
N LEU A 43 4.58 6.45 -14.16
CA LEU A 43 3.12 6.51 -14.00
C LEU A 43 2.41 7.06 -15.24
N ILE A 44 2.96 8.15 -15.82
CA ILE A 44 2.40 8.74 -17.05
C ILE A 44 2.53 7.78 -18.24
N SER A 45 3.63 7.04 -18.34
CA SER A 45 3.83 6.02 -19.39
C SER A 45 2.82 4.88 -19.24
N MET A 46 2.61 4.38 -18.02
CA MET A 46 1.64 3.30 -17.74
C MET A 46 0.19 3.69 -18.07
N VAL A 47 -0.18 4.95 -17.78
CA VAL A 47 -1.51 5.49 -18.13
C VAL A 47 -1.68 5.66 -19.64
N LYS A 48 -0.64 6.13 -20.35
CA LYS A 48 -0.67 6.31 -21.82
C LYS A 48 -0.74 5.00 -22.59
N GLU A 49 -0.11 3.94 -22.07
CA GLU A 49 -0.08 2.63 -22.71
C GLU A 49 -1.28 1.73 -22.35
N ASN A 50 -2.22 2.21 -21.53
CA ASN A 50 -3.35 1.44 -20.99
C ASN A 50 -2.92 0.10 -20.35
N LYS A 51 -1.65 0.02 -19.91
CA LYS A 51 -1.08 -1.09 -19.17
C LYS A 51 -1.30 -0.81 -17.68
N LEU A 52 -2.53 -1.05 -17.24
CA LEU A 52 -2.80 -1.16 -15.80
C LEU A 52 -1.89 -2.26 -15.24
N ALA A 53 -0.92 -1.91 -14.39
CA ALA A 53 -0.11 -2.90 -13.65
C ALA A 53 -0.98 -3.86 -12.81
N TYR A 54 -2.23 -3.49 -12.58
CA TYR A 54 -3.22 -4.28 -11.87
C TYR A 54 -4.49 -4.39 -12.72
N ALA A 55 -4.75 -5.57 -13.27
CA ALA A 55 -6.06 -5.89 -13.83
C ALA A 55 -7.00 -6.32 -12.70
N PHE A 56 -8.13 -5.62 -12.54
CA PHE A 56 -9.18 -6.03 -11.62
C PHE A 56 -9.84 -7.31 -12.15
N ASP A 57 -9.59 -8.43 -11.48
CA ASP A 57 -10.22 -9.71 -11.80
C ASP A 57 -11.59 -9.77 -11.10
N ALA A 58 -12.65 -9.47 -11.85
CA ALA A 58 -14.03 -9.48 -11.36
C ALA A 58 -14.52 -10.87 -10.89
N THR A 59 -13.79 -11.94 -11.20
CA THR A 59 -14.12 -13.30 -10.73
C THR A 59 -13.52 -13.58 -9.35
N LYS A 60 -12.53 -12.78 -8.93
CA LYS A 60 -11.88 -12.90 -7.63
C LYS A 60 -12.57 -12.02 -6.60
N LYS A 61 -12.72 -12.56 -5.39
CA LYS A 61 -13.27 -11.84 -4.26
C LYS A 61 -12.25 -10.81 -3.78
N ALA A 62 -12.38 -9.58 -4.23
CA ALA A 62 -11.61 -8.47 -3.69
C ALA A 62 -12.08 -8.16 -2.27
N ARG A 63 -11.13 -7.91 -1.36
CA ARG A 63 -11.38 -7.50 0.03
C ARG A 63 -10.62 -6.20 0.26
N PHE A 64 -11.29 -5.19 0.79
CA PHE A 64 -10.68 -3.92 1.13
C PHE A 64 -11.10 -3.52 2.53
N GLY A 65 -10.14 -3.09 3.36
CA GLY A 65 -10.39 -2.55 4.68
C GLY A 65 -10.97 -1.13 4.59
N VAL A 66 -11.97 -0.83 5.40
CA VAL A 66 -12.55 0.51 5.51
C VAL A 66 -12.07 1.15 6.80
N LEU A 67 -11.48 2.34 6.68
CA LEU A 67 -10.99 3.12 7.80
C LEU A 67 -11.87 4.36 7.98
N PRO A 68 -12.47 4.56 9.16
CA PRO A 68 -13.18 5.80 9.46
C PRO A 68 -12.21 6.99 9.45
N ARG A 69 -12.42 7.95 8.55
CA ARG A 69 -11.57 9.15 8.39
C ARG A 69 -11.37 9.97 9.68
N TYR A 70 -12.30 9.89 10.63
CA TYR A 70 -12.33 10.72 11.85
C TYR A 70 -12.34 9.90 13.15
N ALA A 71 -11.65 8.77 13.20
CA ALA A 71 -11.51 8.00 14.44
C ALA A 71 -10.86 8.86 15.54
N LYS A 72 -11.54 9.01 16.68
CA LYS A 72 -11.03 9.82 17.82
C LYS A 72 -10.16 9.02 18.80
N ASN A 73 -10.25 7.70 18.77
CA ASN A 73 -9.44 6.76 19.55
C ASN A 73 -9.24 5.46 18.75
N GLU A 74 -8.25 4.67 19.14
CA GLU A 74 -7.93 3.36 18.54
C GLU A 74 -9.10 2.38 18.64
N LEU A 75 -9.97 2.57 19.64
CA LEU A 75 -11.24 1.87 19.82
C LEU A 75 -12.30 2.17 18.76
N GLN A 76 -12.06 3.08 17.82
CA GLN A 76 -12.93 3.31 16.66
C GLN A 76 -12.37 2.73 15.37
N ILE A 77 -11.09 2.33 15.35
CA ILE A 77 -10.49 1.67 14.19
C ILE A 77 -11.06 0.26 14.12
N ARG A 78 -11.68 -0.10 13.00
CA ARG A 78 -12.25 -1.43 12.77
C ARG A 78 -11.95 -1.87 11.35
N TRP A 79 -11.60 -3.13 11.19
CA TRP A 79 -11.46 -3.72 9.88
C TRP A 79 -12.73 -4.41 9.44
N TYR A 80 -13.10 -4.12 8.21
CA TYR A 80 -14.23 -4.74 7.53
C TYR A 80 -13.74 -5.35 6.23
N GLU A 81 -14.32 -6.48 5.86
CA GLU A 81 -14.31 -7.00 4.51
C GLU A 81 -15.58 -6.54 3.81
N MET A 82 -15.42 -5.85 2.68
CA MET A 82 -16.54 -5.56 1.78
C MET A 82 -16.55 -6.56 0.62
N ARG A 83 -17.75 -6.98 0.21
CA ARG A 83 -17.98 -7.79 -0.98
C ARG A 83 -18.99 -7.11 -1.89
N PHE A 84 -18.66 -7.04 -3.17
CA PHE A 84 -19.53 -6.47 -4.20
C PHE A 84 -19.95 -7.57 -5.17
N ASN A 85 -21.26 -7.73 -5.37
CA ASN A 85 -21.80 -8.57 -6.41
C ASN A 85 -22.04 -7.72 -7.65
N MET A 86 -21.16 -7.83 -8.64
CA MET A 86 -21.23 -7.03 -9.87
C MET A 86 -22.42 -7.39 -10.78
N LYS A 87 -23.07 -8.55 -10.57
CA LYS A 87 -24.26 -8.95 -11.35
C LYS A 87 -25.53 -8.34 -10.77
N THR A 88 -25.64 -8.26 -9.45
CA THR A 88 -26.84 -7.78 -8.77
C THR A 88 -26.72 -6.33 -8.28
N GLY A 89 -25.51 -5.77 -8.27
CA GLY A 89 -25.21 -4.45 -7.70
C GLY A 89 -25.21 -4.41 -6.16
N LEU A 90 -25.41 -5.55 -5.47
CA LEU A 90 -25.47 -5.60 -4.02
C LEU A 90 -24.07 -5.59 -3.39
N ALA A 91 -23.94 -4.92 -2.26
CA ALA A 91 -22.75 -4.94 -1.41
C ALA A 91 -23.06 -5.55 -0.05
N SER A 92 -22.10 -6.27 0.53
CA SER A 92 -22.15 -6.74 1.91
C SER A 92 -20.86 -6.42 2.64
N GLN A 93 -20.93 -6.32 3.97
CA GLN A 93 -19.79 -6.08 4.83
C GLN A 93 -19.71 -7.11 5.95
N LYS A 94 -18.49 -7.50 6.33
CA LYS A 94 -18.20 -8.40 7.45
C LYS A 94 -17.08 -7.81 8.30
N LYS A 95 -17.30 -7.66 9.60
CA LYS A 95 -16.25 -7.21 10.53
C LYS A 95 -15.19 -8.30 10.67
N LEU A 96 -13.92 -7.95 10.52
CA LEU A 96 -12.80 -8.90 10.56
C LEU A 96 -12.06 -8.93 11.91
N SER A 97 -12.13 -7.86 12.71
CA SER A 97 -11.38 -7.80 13.96
C SER A 97 -11.99 -6.86 14.99
N GLY A 98 -11.50 -7.00 16.23
CA GLY A 98 -11.57 -5.95 17.25
C GLY A 98 -10.79 -4.69 16.85
N SER A 99 -10.70 -3.75 17.79
CA SER A 99 -10.12 -2.42 17.54
C SER A 99 -8.61 -2.39 17.35
N ALA A 100 -8.09 -1.21 17.00
CA ALA A 100 -6.66 -0.87 17.08
C ALA A 100 -5.72 -1.65 16.14
N VAL A 101 -6.15 -1.86 14.89
CA VAL A 101 -5.33 -2.48 13.83
C VAL A 101 -5.30 -1.61 12.58
N GLU A 102 -4.11 -1.32 12.04
CA GLU A 102 -3.89 -0.50 10.84
C GLU A 102 -2.72 -1.01 9.99
N PHE A 103 -2.40 -0.28 8.91
CA PHE A 103 -1.26 -0.51 8.03
C PHE A 103 -1.22 -1.95 7.52
N PRO A 104 -2.28 -2.39 6.81
CA PRO A 104 -2.40 -3.76 6.35
C PRO A 104 -1.27 -4.09 5.37
N ARG A 105 -0.59 -5.20 5.63
CA ARG A 105 0.42 -5.78 4.74
C ARG A 105 0.02 -7.19 4.35
N ILE A 106 0.34 -7.54 3.11
CA ILE A 106 0.18 -8.87 2.56
C ILE A 106 1.50 -9.30 1.92
N ASN A 107 1.58 -10.54 1.48
CA ASN A 107 2.57 -10.93 0.49
C ASN A 107 2.19 -10.27 -0.85
N ASP A 108 3.05 -9.37 -1.34
CA ASP A 108 2.75 -8.51 -2.50
C ASP A 108 2.49 -9.30 -3.79
N THR A 109 2.93 -10.57 -3.87
CA THR A 109 2.60 -11.49 -4.98
C THR A 109 1.10 -11.78 -5.08
N TYR A 110 0.34 -11.57 -4.00
CA TYR A 110 -1.12 -11.74 -3.93
C TYR A 110 -1.89 -10.42 -4.09
N THR A 111 -1.22 -9.30 -4.42
CA THR A 111 -1.90 -8.03 -4.67
C THR A 111 -2.94 -8.17 -5.79
N GLY A 112 -4.18 -7.70 -5.52
CA GLY A 112 -5.31 -7.82 -6.44
C GLY A 112 -5.85 -9.25 -6.60
N ARG A 113 -5.36 -10.22 -5.82
CA ARG A 113 -5.78 -11.62 -5.85
C ARG A 113 -6.41 -12.02 -4.52
N LYS A 114 -7.06 -13.18 -4.50
CA LYS A 114 -7.56 -13.75 -3.24
C LYS A 114 -6.34 -14.15 -2.39
N GLN A 115 -6.23 -13.54 -1.23
CA GLN A 115 -5.23 -13.84 -0.20
C GLN A 115 -5.89 -14.47 1.03
N ARG A 116 -5.07 -15.15 1.83
CA ARG A 116 -5.42 -15.75 3.11
C ARG A 116 -4.85 -14.98 4.29
N TYR A 117 -3.62 -14.48 4.21
CA TYR A 117 -2.92 -13.88 5.34
C TYR A 117 -2.80 -12.36 5.18
N VAL A 118 -3.15 -11.65 6.25
CA VAL A 118 -2.90 -10.21 6.39
C VAL A 118 -2.16 -9.96 7.69
N TYR A 119 -1.19 -9.06 7.63
CA TYR A 119 -0.48 -8.55 8.79
C TYR A 119 -0.94 -7.12 9.05
N GLY A 120 -1.20 -6.78 10.30
CA GLY A 120 -1.58 -5.42 10.70
C GLY A 120 -0.78 -4.96 11.90
N THR A 121 -0.64 -3.67 12.09
CA THR A 121 0.02 -3.08 13.25
C THR A 121 -0.98 -2.92 14.39
N VAL A 122 -0.60 -3.28 15.62
CA VAL A 122 -1.39 -3.08 16.83
C VAL A 122 -1.02 -1.75 17.48
N PHE A 123 -2.01 -0.98 17.91
CA PHE A 123 -1.82 0.32 18.57
C PHE A 123 -2.15 0.25 20.06
N ASP A 124 -1.36 0.94 20.88
CA ASP A 124 -1.70 1.25 22.28
C ASP A 124 -2.30 2.66 22.42
N SER A 125 -1.93 3.56 21.50
CA SER A 125 -2.60 4.84 21.25
C SER A 125 -2.49 5.14 19.75
N ILE A 126 -3.30 6.07 19.22
CA ILE A 126 -3.34 6.40 17.77
C ILE A 126 -1.93 6.61 17.16
N ALA A 127 -0.98 7.13 17.92
CA ALA A 127 0.37 7.45 17.42
C ALA A 127 1.43 6.35 17.65
N LYS A 128 1.13 5.30 18.43
CA LYS A 128 2.14 4.34 18.91
C LYS A 128 1.79 2.90 18.54
N ILE A 129 2.53 2.38 17.57
CA ILE A 129 2.50 0.96 17.17
C ILE A 129 3.28 0.14 18.20
N THR A 130 2.64 -0.83 18.84
CA THR A 130 3.21 -1.65 19.92
C THR A 130 3.37 -3.13 19.54
N GLY A 131 2.96 -3.50 18.33
CA GLY A 131 3.09 -4.86 17.86
C GLY A 131 2.58 -5.08 16.44
N ILE A 132 2.68 -6.32 16.00
CA ILE A 132 2.16 -6.81 14.73
C ILE A 132 1.22 -7.98 15.01
N VAL A 133 0.09 -8.02 14.33
CA VAL A 133 -0.88 -9.10 14.37
C VAL A 133 -0.95 -9.80 13.03
N LYS A 134 -1.08 -11.13 13.04
CA LYS A 134 -1.31 -11.96 11.87
C LYS A 134 -2.74 -12.49 11.84
N PHE A 135 -3.43 -12.25 10.74
CA PHE A 135 -4.78 -12.74 10.48
C PHE A 135 -4.78 -13.87 9.45
N ASP A 136 -5.65 -14.86 9.64
CA ASP A 136 -6.06 -15.86 8.65
C ASP A 136 -7.50 -15.56 8.21
N LEU A 137 -7.64 -14.94 7.03
CA LEU A 137 -8.91 -14.54 6.45
C LEU A 137 -9.77 -15.69 5.91
N HIS A 138 -9.31 -16.94 6.02
CA HIS A 138 -10.12 -18.12 5.80
C HIS A 138 -10.78 -18.63 7.08
N ALA A 139 -10.30 -18.21 8.25
CA ALA A 139 -10.93 -18.50 9.52
C ALA A 139 -12.00 -17.46 9.87
N GLU A 140 -12.95 -17.86 10.70
CA GLU A 140 -14.02 -16.98 11.18
C GLU A 140 -13.54 -16.11 12.34
N PRO A 141 -13.85 -14.80 12.34
CA PRO A 141 -13.49 -13.91 13.44
C PRO A 141 -14.29 -14.24 14.70
N VAL A 142 -13.69 -14.04 15.87
CA VAL A 142 -14.41 -14.12 17.15
C VAL A 142 -15.18 -12.82 17.36
N GLU A 143 -16.50 -12.92 17.45
CA GLU A 143 -17.38 -11.78 17.73
C GLU A 143 -17.36 -11.37 19.21
N GLY A 144 -17.86 -10.16 19.51
CA GLY A 144 -18.00 -9.68 20.89
C GLY A 144 -16.70 -9.23 21.57
N LYS A 145 -15.55 -9.26 20.88
CA LYS A 145 -14.29 -8.73 21.42
C LYS A 145 -14.03 -7.29 21.00
N ASP A 146 -13.72 -6.44 21.98
CA ASP A 146 -13.33 -5.05 21.76
C ASP A 146 -11.82 -4.90 21.50
N LYS A 147 -11.03 -5.77 22.12
CA LYS A 147 -9.57 -5.83 21.98
C LYS A 147 -9.15 -7.02 21.13
N ILE A 148 -8.03 -6.87 20.45
CA ILE A 148 -7.47 -7.95 19.64
C ILE A 148 -6.75 -8.97 20.53
N GLU A 149 -7.10 -10.23 20.33
CA GLU A 149 -6.57 -11.36 21.08
C GLU A 149 -6.42 -12.56 20.13
N VAL A 150 -5.50 -13.47 20.43
CA VAL A 150 -5.34 -14.70 19.65
C VAL A 150 -6.60 -15.55 19.76
N GLY A 151 -7.09 -16.05 18.61
CA GLY A 151 -8.33 -16.82 18.51
C GLY A 151 -9.12 -16.51 17.24
N GLY A 152 -9.92 -17.46 16.76
CA GLY A 152 -10.65 -17.35 15.49
C GLY A 152 -9.70 -17.08 14.32
N ASN A 153 -9.87 -15.93 13.67
CA ASN A 153 -9.02 -15.49 12.57
C ASN A 153 -7.70 -14.84 13.00
N VAL A 154 -7.47 -14.59 14.29
CA VAL A 154 -6.19 -14.05 14.78
C VAL A 154 -5.24 -15.20 15.11
N LYS A 155 -4.19 -15.37 14.30
CA LYS A 155 -3.23 -16.48 14.43
C LYS A 155 -2.11 -16.21 15.42
N GLY A 156 -1.75 -14.94 15.61
CA GLY A 156 -0.66 -14.56 16.50
C GLY A 156 -0.51 -13.06 16.62
N ILE A 157 0.04 -12.62 17.75
CA ILE A 157 0.34 -11.22 18.03
C ILE A 157 1.78 -11.16 18.53
N PHE A 158 2.63 -10.45 17.81
CA PHE A 158 3.99 -10.12 18.22
C PHE A 158 3.99 -8.75 18.90
N LYS A 159 4.34 -8.70 20.19
CA LYS A 159 4.43 -7.45 20.96
C LYS A 159 5.89 -6.99 21.02
N LEU A 160 6.13 -5.69 20.83
CA LEU A 160 7.48 -5.11 20.85
C LEU A 160 8.08 -5.03 22.26
N GLY A 161 7.22 -4.95 23.27
CA GLY A 161 7.60 -4.74 24.66
C GLY A 161 7.43 -3.28 25.07
N GLU A 162 7.62 -3.02 26.36
CA GLU A 162 7.41 -1.70 26.96
C GLU A 162 8.46 -0.67 26.48
N GLY A 163 7.99 0.51 26.08
CA GLY A 163 8.85 1.60 25.59
C GLY A 163 9.35 1.42 24.15
N ARG A 164 8.87 0.39 23.44
CA ARG A 164 9.27 0.09 22.06
C ARG A 164 8.14 0.32 21.08
N PHE A 165 8.42 1.08 20.03
CA PHE A 165 7.42 1.49 19.04
C PHE A 165 7.87 1.16 17.62
N GLY A 166 6.96 0.55 16.85
CA GLY A 166 7.24 0.07 15.51
C GLY A 166 6.89 1.07 14.41
N SER A 167 7.36 0.80 13.20
CA SER A 167 6.85 1.38 11.95
C SER A 167 5.82 0.46 11.28
N GLU A 168 5.32 0.89 10.12
CA GLU A 168 4.69 -0.03 9.16
C GLU A 168 5.68 -1.14 8.77
N ALA A 169 5.17 -2.36 8.60
CA ALA A 169 5.93 -3.52 8.16
C ALA A 169 5.95 -3.68 6.64
N VAL A 170 6.90 -4.45 6.15
CA VAL A 170 6.97 -4.96 4.78
C VAL A 170 7.08 -6.47 4.85
N PHE A 171 6.33 -7.18 4.01
CA PHE A 171 6.50 -8.63 3.84
C PHE A 171 7.55 -8.90 2.77
N VAL A 172 8.49 -9.78 3.09
CA VAL A 172 9.53 -10.24 2.17
C VAL A 172 9.45 -11.76 2.09
N PRO A 173 9.14 -12.35 0.92
CA PRO A 173 9.16 -13.80 0.73
C PRO A 173 10.54 -14.39 1.08
N ARG A 174 10.58 -15.63 1.57
CA ARG A 174 11.84 -16.30 1.92
C ARG A 174 12.78 -16.47 0.71
N GLU A 175 12.21 -16.84 -0.44
CA GLU A 175 12.93 -17.11 -1.67
C GLU A 175 12.34 -16.28 -2.82
N ASP A 176 13.18 -15.94 -3.79
CA ASP A 176 12.75 -15.27 -5.02
C ASP A 176 11.93 -16.24 -5.89
N GLY A 177 10.60 -16.08 -5.90
CA GLY A 177 9.72 -16.92 -6.69
C GLY A 177 8.29 -17.02 -6.15
N ILE A 178 7.57 -18.06 -6.59
CA ILE A 178 6.25 -18.39 -6.02
C ILE A 178 6.51 -19.08 -4.68
N ALA A 179 6.30 -18.34 -3.58
CA ALA A 179 6.38 -18.92 -2.24
C ALA A 179 5.51 -20.18 -2.14
N LEU A 180 6.06 -21.25 -1.54
CA LEU A 180 5.34 -22.52 -1.36
C LEU A 180 4.05 -22.32 -0.54
N GLU A 181 4.14 -21.46 0.46
CA GLU A 181 3.01 -21.02 1.29
C GLU A 181 2.98 -19.49 1.33
N GLU A 182 1.77 -18.92 1.36
CA GLU A 182 1.54 -17.48 1.24
C GLU A 182 2.26 -16.66 2.33
N ASP A 183 2.42 -17.23 3.52
CA ASP A 183 3.07 -16.64 4.69
C ASP A 183 4.53 -17.08 4.92
N ASP A 184 5.14 -17.82 3.99
CA ASP A 184 6.54 -18.24 4.10
C ASP A 184 7.50 -17.10 3.73
N GLY A 185 7.82 -16.30 4.73
CA GLY A 185 8.71 -15.16 4.59
C GLY A 185 8.93 -14.43 5.91
N TYR A 186 9.34 -13.18 5.77
CA TYR A 186 9.76 -12.31 6.87
C TYR A 186 8.91 -11.05 6.89
N LEU A 187 8.69 -10.51 8.08
CA LEU A 187 8.21 -9.15 8.27
C LEU A 187 9.37 -8.28 8.71
N ILE A 188 9.59 -7.19 7.98
CA ILE A 188 10.65 -6.22 8.26
C ILE A 188 10.00 -4.89 8.59
N PHE A 189 10.38 -4.29 9.72
CA PHE A 189 9.94 -2.98 10.17
C PHE A 189 10.99 -2.38 11.12
N PHE A 190 10.98 -1.06 11.27
CA PHE A 190 11.82 -0.38 12.24
C PHE A 190 11.18 -0.41 13.62
N VAL A 191 12.03 -0.47 14.65
CA VAL A 191 11.63 -0.34 16.05
C VAL A 191 12.47 0.75 16.69
N HIS A 192 11.81 1.71 17.31
CA HIS A 192 12.43 2.71 18.18
C HIS A 192 12.25 2.28 19.64
N ASP A 193 13.32 2.30 20.42
CA ASP A 193 13.29 1.99 21.85
C ASP A 193 13.56 3.30 22.62
N GLU A 194 12.52 3.84 23.25
CA GLU A 194 12.60 5.12 23.98
C GLU A 194 13.61 5.07 25.14
N LYS A 195 14.02 3.87 25.61
CA LYS A 195 15.01 3.73 26.68
C LYS A 195 16.45 3.91 26.17
N THR A 196 16.70 3.62 24.89
CA THR A 196 18.06 3.63 24.32
C THR A 196 18.27 4.66 23.21
N GLY A 197 17.21 5.27 22.70
CA GLY A 197 17.26 6.28 21.62
C GLY A 197 17.24 5.66 20.22
#